data_AF-A0A7S2HK76-F1
#
_entry.id   AF-A0A7S2HK76-F1
#
_cell.length_a   1.000
_cell.length_b   1.000
_cell.length_c   1.000
_cell.angle_alpha   90.00
_cell.angle_beta   90.00
_cell.angle_gamma   90.00
#
_symmetry.space_group_name_H-M   'P 1'
#
loop_
_entity.id
_entity.type
_entity.pdbx_description
1 polymer ?
#
loop_
_entity_poly.entity_id
_entity_poly.type
_entity_poly.pdbx_seq_one_letter_code
_entity_poly.pdbx_strand_id
1 'polypeptide(L)'
;EHVAGLDASMLLEFCNLCMQILLVIGVPLLGVLGPLNAALGGARSDRLSRLGMGNINSGSWLCWLHAALVWYVVAIVEYFVVRAQRSFVERRCSWLRSMPAPQSTTVLVECIPEEFRSDAALLRKFQELFGKDRVEAAVIVKQTRHLTSLIE
;
A
#
# COMPACT_ATOMS: atom_id res chain seq x y z
N GLU A 1 -13.02 3.32 10.17
CA GLU A 1 -13.11 1.84 10.17
C GLU A 1 -14.55 1.31 10.25
N HIS A 2 -15.37 1.68 11.24
CA HIS A 2 -16.71 1.08 11.44
C HIS A 2 -17.75 1.28 10.32
N VAL A 3 -17.63 2.34 9.50
CA VAL A 3 -18.64 2.67 8.47
C VAL A 3 -18.23 2.23 7.06
N ALA A 4 -16.96 2.37 6.70
CA ALA A 4 -16.45 2.15 5.34
C ALA A 4 -15.43 1.00 5.22
N GLY A 5 -15.18 0.26 6.31
CA GLY A 5 -14.17 -0.79 6.37
C GLY A 5 -12.75 -0.26 6.65
N LEU A 6 -11.82 -1.18 6.88
CA LEU A 6 -10.41 -0.86 7.14
C LEU A 6 -9.75 -0.25 5.90
N ASP A 7 -9.92 -0.87 4.73
CA ASP A 7 -9.18 -0.50 3.52
C ASP A 7 -9.48 0.93 3.06
N ALA A 8 -10.74 1.35 3.09
CA ALA A 8 -11.12 2.74 2.80
C ALA A 8 -10.53 3.73 3.82
N SER A 9 -10.49 3.33 5.11
CA SER A 9 -9.86 4.14 6.15
C SER A 9 -8.35 4.27 5.93
N MET A 10 -7.69 3.20 5.47
CA MET A 10 -6.25 3.20 5.20
C MET A 10 -5.90 4.02 3.97
N LEU A 11 -6.79 4.11 2.98
CA LEU A 11 -6.61 5.01 1.84
C LEU A 11 -6.60 6.48 2.27
N LEU A 12 -7.49 6.88 3.19
CA LEU A 12 -7.49 8.24 3.74
C LEU A 12 -6.21 8.54 4.53
N GLU A 13 -5.74 7.59 5.34
CA GLU A 13 -4.49 7.72 6.08
C GLU A 13 -3.28 7.83 5.14
N PHE A 14 -3.28 7.11 4.01
CA PHE A 14 -2.27 7.26 2.98
C PHE A 14 -2.27 8.66 2.37
N CYS A 15 -3.44 9.22 2.03
CA CYS A 15 -3.53 10.59 1.55
C CYS A 15 -3.00 11.60 2.58
N ASN A 16 -3.31 11.39 3.87
CA ASN A 16 -2.80 12.22 4.95
C ASN A 16 -1.27 12.14 5.10
N LEU A 17 -0.71 10.93 5.00
CA LEU A 17 0.74 10.71 4.96
C LEU A 17 1.39 11.48 3.80
N CYS A 18 0.83 11.39 2.59
CA CYS A 18 1.34 12.12 1.43
C CYS A 18 1.30 13.65 1.64
N MET A 19 0.22 14.19 2.23
CA MET A 19 0.14 15.62 2.55
C MET A 19 1.20 16.05 3.58
N GLN A 20 1.43 15.24 4.61
CA GLN A 20 2.48 15.52 5.61
C GLN A 20 3.88 15.50 5.00
N ILE A 21 4.19 14.47 4.20
CA ILE A 21 5.47 14.36 3.49
C ILE A 21 5.66 15.56 2.56
N LEU A 22 4.63 15.92 1.78
CA LEU A 22 4.67 17.07 0.87
C LEU A 22 4.91 18.38 1.61
N LEU A 23 4.29 18.59 2.77
CA LEU A 23 4.49 19.82 3.55
C LEU A 23 5.91 19.89 4.12
N VAL A 24 6.39 18.80 4.74
CA VAL A 24 7.71 18.74 5.37
C VAL A 24 8.83 18.88 4.35
N ILE A 25 8.69 18.31 3.15
CA ILE A 25 9.68 18.40 2.07
C ILE A 25 9.50 19.69 1.27
N GLY A 26 8.26 20.03 0.91
CA GLY A 26 7.94 21.15 0.04
C GLY A 26 8.32 22.49 0.64
N VAL A 27 8.19 22.67 1.96
CA VAL A 27 8.55 23.94 2.63
C VAL A 27 10.05 24.27 2.48
N PRO A 28 11.00 23.37 2.82
CA PRO A 28 12.42 23.60 2.54
C PRO A 28 12.76 23.76 1.05
N LEU A 29 12.17 22.92 0.18
CA LEU A 29 12.47 22.95 -1.25
C LEU A 29 11.98 24.26 -1.91
N LEU A 30 10.76 24.71 -1.62
CA LEU A 30 10.20 25.92 -2.22
C LEU A 30 10.57 27.19 -1.45
N GLY A 31 10.71 27.11 -0.12
CA GLY A 31 10.97 28.28 0.72
C GLY A 31 12.44 28.66 0.83
N VAL A 32 13.36 27.69 0.69
CA VAL A 32 14.81 27.94 0.80
C VAL A 32 15.50 27.70 -0.54
N LEU A 33 15.36 26.50 -1.11
CA LEU A 33 16.10 26.14 -2.32
C LEU A 33 15.60 26.87 -3.55
N GLY A 34 14.28 27.05 -3.71
CA GLY A 34 13.68 27.79 -4.82
C GLY A 34 14.23 29.22 -4.96
N PRO A 35 14.17 30.07 -3.92
CA PRO A 35 14.75 31.40 -3.94
C PRO A 35 16.26 31.41 -4.17
N LEU A 36 17.00 30.47 -3.56
CA LEU A 36 18.44 30.36 -3.77
C LEU A 36 18.78 30.02 -5.23
N ASN A 37 18.07 29.08 -5.84
CA ASN A 37 18.23 28.72 -7.24
C ASN A 37 17.84 29.90 -8.16
N ALA A 38 16.81 30.66 -7.81
CA ALA A 38 16.38 31.82 -8.61
C ALA A 38 17.35 33.02 -8.51
N ALA A 39 17.98 33.22 -7.36
CA ALA A 39 18.90 34.33 -7.11
C ALA A 39 20.34 34.06 -7.56
N LEU A 40 20.82 32.81 -7.37
CA LEU A 40 22.21 32.41 -7.65
C LEU A 40 22.35 31.56 -8.91
N GLY A 41 21.25 31.15 -9.52
CA GLY A 41 21.26 30.45 -10.78
C GLY A 41 21.52 31.41 -11.94
N GLY A 42 22.45 31.03 -12.80
CA GLY A 42 22.96 31.84 -13.89
C GLY A 42 22.51 31.39 -15.28
N ALA A 43 21.68 30.34 -15.37
CA ALA A 43 21.20 29.84 -16.64
C ALA A 43 20.02 30.70 -17.15
N ARG A 44 19.96 30.94 -18.47
CA ARG A 44 18.75 31.51 -19.08
C ARG A 44 17.64 30.46 -19.03
N SER A 45 16.72 30.58 -18.09
CA SER A 45 15.55 29.72 -17.99
C SER A 45 14.26 30.52 -17.85
N ASP A 46 13.16 29.91 -18.27
CA ASP A 46 11.79 30.39 -18.01
C ASP A 46 11.49 30.41 -16.51
N ARG A 47 10.37 31.08 -16.14
CA ARG A 47 10.04 31.38 -14.74
C ARG A 47 9.96 30.14 -13.84
N LEU A 48 9.51 29.00 -14.37
CA LEU A 48 9.40 27.77 -13.58
C LEU A 48 10.76 27.08 -13.42
N SER A 49 11.55 27.03 -14.50
CA SER A 49 12.86 26.39 -14.50
C SER A 49 13.87 27.07 -13.58
N ARG A 50 13.65 28.34 -13.19
CA ARG A 50 14.50 29.08 -12.24
C ARG A 50 14.56 28.45 -10.85
N LEU A 51 13.51 27.72 -10.47
CA LEU A 51 13.39 27.07 -9.17
C LEU A 51 14.12 25.72 -9.14
N GLY A 52 14.38 25.12 -10.30
CA GLY A 52 14.98 23.80 -10.43
C GLY A 52 16.51 23.83 -10.52
N MET A 53 17.12 22.67 -10.32
CA MET A 53 18.58 22.49 -10.46
C MET A 53 19.09 22.81 -11.87
N GLY A 54 18.23 22.76 -12.89
CA GLY A 54 18.57 23.16 -14.26
C GLY A 54 19.00 24.63 -14.42
N ASN A 55 18.75 25.48 -13.42
CA ASN A 55 19.21 26.86 -13.41
C ASN A 55 20.68 27.03 -12.92
N ILE A 56 21.30 25.96 -12.43
CA ILE A 56 22.61 26.00 -11.76
C ILE A 56 23.72 25.61 -12.73
N ASN A 57 24.80 26.39 -12.73
CA ASN A 57 26.01 26.11 -13.52
C ASN A 57 26.77 24.91 -12.94
N SER A 58 27.25 24.02 -13.80
CA SER A 58 28.08 22.88 -13.42
C SER A 58 29.34 23.34 -12.67
N GLY A 59 29.60 22.74 -11.49
CA GLY A 59 30.72 23.12 -10.62
C GLY A 59 30.39 24.14 -9.53
N SER A 60 29.15 24.64 -9.48
CA SER A 60 28.69 25.49 -8.37
C SER A 60 28.58 24.71 -7.07
N TRP A 61 28.91 25.35 -5.94
CA TRP A 61 28.73 24.78 -4.61
C TRP A 61 27.27 24.46 -4.30
N LEU A 62 26.31 25.09 -5.00
CA LEU A 62 24.88 24.78 -4.87
C LEU A 62 24.58 23.31 -5.21
N CYS A 63 25.36 22.65 -6.06
CA CYS A 63 25.18 21.22 -6.34
C CYS A 63 25.37 20.36 -5.08
N TRP A 64 26.28 20.73 -4.19
CA TRP A 64 26.46 20.04 -2.90
C TRP A 64 25.28 20.27 -1.96
N LEU A 65 24.65 21.44 -2.02
CA LEU A 65 23.42 21.71 -1.28
C LEU A 65 22.26 20.83 -1.78
N HIS A 66 22.10 20.69 -3.10
CA HIS A 66 21.13 19.75 -3.70
C HIS A 66 21.41 18.31 -3.28
N ALA A 67 22.67 17.87 -3.28
CA ALA A 67 23.05 16.53 -2.85
C ALA A 67 22.69 16.27 -1.37
N ALA A 68 22.97 17.23 -0.48
CA ALA A 68 22.58 17.14 0.93
C ALA A 68 21.05 17.09 1.09
N LEU A 69 20.32 17.85 0.27
CA LEU A 69 18.86 17.89 0.31
C LEU A 69 18.21 16.59 -0.19
N VAL A 70 18.82 15.90 -1.15
CA VAL A 70 18.37 14.56 -1.58
C VAL A 70 18.43 13.59 -0.40
N TRP A 71 19.52 13.58 0.36
CA TRP A 71 19.63 12.75 1.57
C TRP A 71 18.62 13.14 2.64
N TYR A 72 18.36 14.43 2.82
CA TYR A 72 17.28 14.91 3.70
C TYR A 72 15.91 14.37 3.26
N VAL A 73 15.58 14.47 1.97
CA VAL A 73 14.33 13.93 1.41
C VAL A 73 14.21 12.43 1.67
N VAL A 74 15.25 11.66 1.36
CA VAL A 74 15.26 10.20 1.57
C VAL A 74 15.01 9.88 3.05
N ALA A 75 15.74 10.51 3.97
CA ALA A 75 15.61 10.27 5.41
C ALA A 75 14.20 10.63 5.92
N ILE A 76 13.62 11.74 5.47
CA ILE A 76 12.27 12.16 5.85
C ILE A 76 11.23 11.17 5.32
N VAL A 77 11.28 10.83 4.02
CA VAL A 77 10.32 9.88 3.43
C VAL A 77 10.40 8.53 4.14
N GLU A 78 11.60 8.01 4.35
CA GLU A 78 11.81 6.74 5.05
C GLU A 78 11.22 6.77 6.46
N TYR A 79 11.51 7.83 7.24
CA TYR A 79 10.97 8.00 8.58
C TYR A 79 9.43 7.97 8.61
N PHE A 80 8.79 8.75 7.73
CA PHE A 80 7.33 8.82 7.65
C PHE A 80 6.70 7.50 7.19
N VAL A 81 7.28 6.84 6.19
CA VAL A 81 6.80 5.56 5.65
C VAL A 81 6.91 4.46 6.70
N VAL A 82 8.07 4.31 7.36
CA VAL A 82 8.27 3.28 8.39
C VAL A 82 7.32 3.51 9.57
N ARG A 83 7.13 4.76 9.98
CA ARG A 83 6.17 5.11 11.05
C ARG A 83 4.73 4.77 10.65
N ALA A 84 4.32 5.11 9.43
CA ALA A 84 2.99 4.79 8.92
C ALA A 84 2.77 3.28 8.80
N GLN A 85 3.78 2.54 8.33
CA GLN A 85 3.72 1.09 8.22
C GLN A 85 3.54 0.41 9.58
N ARG A 86 4.26 0.87 10.62
CA ARG A 86 4.06 0.33 11.99
C ARG A 86 2.63 0.51 12.48
N SER A 87 2.08 1.72 12.32
CA SER A 87 0.68 2.01 12.66
C SER A 87 -0.30 1.16 11.85
N PHE A 88 -0.05 0.98 10.55
CA PHE A 88 -0.87 0.13 9.67
C PHE A 88 -0.89 -1.33 10.13
N VAL A 89 0.28 -1.91 10.46
CA VAL A 89 0.39 -3.30 10.90
C VAL A 89 -0.42 -3.54 12.17
N GLU A 90 -0.33 -2.64 13.15
CA GLU A 90 -1.11 -2.73 14.39
C GLU A 90 -2.62 -2.74 14.13
N ARG A 91 -3.10 -1.80 13.31
CA ARG A 91 -4.52 -1.72 12.92
C ARG A 91 -4.97 -2.94 12.12
N ARG A 92 -4.13 -3.42 11.19
CA ARG A 92 -4.42 -4.61 10.37
C ARG A 92 -4.52 -5.86 11.23
N CYS A 93 -3.60 -6.06 12.18
CA CYS A 93 -3.66 -7.19 13.11
C CYS A 93 -4.91 -7.12 14.00
N SER A 94 -5.26 -5.94 14.50
CA SER A 94 -6.48 -5.74 15.28
C SER A 94 -7.73 -6.09 14.46
N TRP A 95 -7.81 -5.58 13.23
CA TRP A 95 -8.92 -5.86 12.32
C TRP A 95 -9.04 -7.36 11.99
N LEU A 96 -7.93 -8.03 11.65
CA LEU A 96 -7.91 -9.47 11.36
C LEU A 96 -8.41 -10.30 12.55
N ARG A 97 -8.02 -9.95 13.78
CA ARG A 97 -8.49 -10.63 14.99
C ARG A 97 -9.98 -10.43 15.27
N SER A 98 -10.56 -9.33 14.78
CA SER A 98 -11.97 -9.02 14.94
C SER A 98 -12.87 -9.54 13.81
N MET A 99 -12.30 -10.23 12.82
CA MET A 99 -13.03 -10.65 11.63
C MET A 99 -14.11 -11.70 11.98
N PRO A 100 -15.38 -11.45 11.64
CA PRO A 100 -16.46 -12.38 11.94
C PRO A 100 -16.44 -13.61 11.02
N ALA A 101 -17.04 -14.71 11.49
CA ALA A 101 -17.39 -15.82 10.62
C ALA A 101 -18.40 -15.34 9.54
N PRO A 102 -18.36 -15.86 8.30
CA PRO A 102 -17.56 -17.01 7.88
C PRO A 102 -16.13 -16.68 7.41
N GLN A 103 -15.78 -15.40 7.25
CA GLN A 103 -14.51 -15.00 6.63
C GLN A 103 -13.29 -15.41 7.45
N SER A 104 -13.40 -15.43 8.78
CA SER A 104 -12.31 -15.86 9.67
C SER A 104 -12.17 -17.37 9.84
N THR A 105 -13.13 -18.17 9.37
CA THR A 105 -13.17 -19.63 9.55
C THR A 105 -13.21 -20.41 8.24
N THR A 106 -13.22 -19.73 7.09
CA THR A 106 -13.28 -20.34 5.76
C THR A 106 -11.91 -20.26 5.08
N VAL A 107 -11.51 -21.34 4.41
CA VAL A 107 -10.28 -21.39 3.62
C VAL A 107 -10.60 -21.78 2.17
N LEU A 108 -9.95 -21.12 1.22
CA LEU A 108 -9.98 -21.52 -0.18
C LEU A 108 -8.93 -22.61 -0.40
N VAL A 109 -9.36 -23.75 -0.93
CA VAL A 109 -8.48 -24.88 -1.25
C VAL A 109 -8.42 -25.04 -2.76
N GLU A 110 -7.22 -24.98 -3.31
CA GLU A 110 -6.97 -25.05 -4.75
C GLU A 110 -6.21 -26.34 -5.11
N CYS A 111 -6.12 -26.64 -6.41
CA CYS A 111 -5.37 -27.78 -6.95
C CYS A 111 -5.80 -29.16 -6.38
N ILE A 112 -7.09 -29.33 -6.13
CA ILE A 112 -7.65 -30.57 -5.58
C ILE A 112 -7.49 -31.72 -6.61
N PRO A 113 -6.92 -32.89 -6.23
CA PRO A 113 -6.85 -34.07 -7.09
C PRO A 113 -8.24 -34.56 -7.50
N GLU A 114 -8.37 -35.16 -8.69
CA GLU A 114 -9.67 -35.55 -9.28
C GLU A 114 -10.52 -36.44 -8.38
N GLU A 115 -9.89 -37.37 -7.67
CA GLU A 115 -10.53 -38.28 -6.71
C GLU A 115 -11.20 -37.59 -5.51
N PHE A 116 -10.83 -36.34 -5.21
CA PHE A 116 -11.37 -35.56 -4.09
C PHE A 116 -12.24 -34.37 -4.54
N ARG A 117 -12.53 -34.20 -5.84
CA ARG A 117 -13.35 -33.09 -6.38
C ARG A 117 -14.86 -33.28 -6.19
N SER A 118 -15.27 -33.72 -5.00
CA SER A 118 -16.67 -33.73 -4.58
C SER A 118 -16.77 -33.28 -3.13
N ASP A 119 -17.88 -32.61 -2.78
CA ASP A 119 -18.11 -32.07 -1.43
C ASP A 119 -17.89 -33.14 -0.35
N ALA A 120 -18.45 -34.34 -0.56
CA ALA A 120 -18.33 -35.46 0.38
C ALA A 120 -16.89 -36.03 0.46
N ALA A 121 -16.19 -36.18 -0.67
CA ALA A 121 -14.83 -36.70 -0.67
C ALA A 121 -13.85 -35.71 -0.04
N LEU A 122 -14.01 -34.42 -0.34
CA LEU A 122 -13.21 -33.33 0.23
C LEU A 122 -13.46 -33.22 1.73
N LEU A 123 -14.73 -33.21 2.16
CA LEU A 123 -15.09 -33.19 3.58
C LEU A 123 -14.47 -34.36 4.32
N ARG A 124 -14.62 -35.58 3.80
CA ARG A 124 -14.04 -36.79 4.41
C ARG A 124 -12.53 -36.66 4.53
N LYS A 125 -11.85 -36.14 3.51
CA LYS A 125 -10.39 -35.98 3.53
C LYS A 125 -9.94 -34.97 4.58
N PHE A 126 -10.61 -33.83 4.68
CA PHE A 126 -10.28 -32.82 5.68
C PHE A 126 -10.62 -33.27 7.11
N GLN A 127 -11.71 -34.01 7.29
CA GLN A 127 -12.06 -34.61 8.59
C GLN A 127 -11.07 -35.71 9.01
N GLU A 128 -10.50 -36.47 8.06
CA GLU A 128 -9.41 -37.42 8.34
C GLU A 128 -8.15 -36.69 8.83
N LEU A 129 -7.81 -35.55 8.23
CA LEU A 129 -6.59 -34.79 8.54
C LEU A 129 -6.69 -33.94 9.82
N PHE A 130 -7.81 -33.25 10.02
CA PHE A 130 -7.97 -32.23 11.07
C PHE A 130 -8.93 -32.65 12.20
N GLY A 131 -9.62 -33.78 12.03
CA GLY A 131 -10.64 -34.27 12.96
C GLY A 131 -12.06 -33.82 12.58
N LYS A 132 -13.05 -34.65 12.90
CA LYS A 132 -14.47 -34.45 12.53
C LYS A 132 -15.06 -33.17 13.13
N ASP A 133 -14.67 -32.82 14.35
CA ASP A 133 -15.25 -31.68 15.09
C ASP A 133 -14.66 -30.32 14.68
N ARG A 134 -13.63 -30.31 13.81
CA ARG A 134 -12.92 -29.10 13.38
C ARG A 134 -13.33 -28.59 12.00
N VAL A 135 -14.02 -29.42 11.21
CA VAL A 135 -14.40 -29.11 9.84
C VAL A 135 -15.92 -29.08 9.75
N GLU A 136 -16.49 -27.88 9.69
CA GLU A 136 -17.93 -27.66 9.64
C GLU A 136 -18.54 -28.13 8.32
N ALA A 137 -17.95 -27.72 7.19
CA ALA A 137 -18.41 -28.08 5.86
C ALA A 137 -17.27 -27.99 4.84
N ALA A 138 -17.43 -28.67 3.70
CA ALA A 138 -16.57 -28.53 2.53
C ALA A 138 -17.45 -28.42 1.28
N VAL A 139 -17.20 -27.42 0.44
CA VAL A 139 -17.98 -27.15 -0.76
C VAL A 139 -17.04 -26.95 -1.94
N ILE A 140 -17.26 -27.70 -3.02
CA ILE A 140 -16.54 -27.56 -4.28
C ILE A 140 -17.20 -26.46 -5.11
N VAL A 141 -16.39 -25.54 -5.62
CA VAL A 141 -16.84 -24.49 -6.54
C VAL A 141 -17.26 -25.13 -7.86
N LYS A 142 -18.51 -24.89 -8.27
CA LYS A 142 -19.09 -25.45 -9.51
C LYS A 142 -18.77 -24.57 -10.70
N GLN A 143 -18.62 -25.16 -11.88
CA GLN A 143 -18.47 -24.42 -13.13
C GLN A 143 -19.83 -23.83 -13.55
N THR A 144 -20.02 -22.54 -13.27
CA THR A 144 -21.28 -21.83 -13.56
C THR A 144 -21.26 -21.02 -14.85
N ARG A 145 -20.18 -21.05 -15.64
CA ARG A 145 -19.99 -20.20 -16.83
C ARG A 145 -21.18 -20.19 -17.81
N HIS A 146 -21.74 -21.36 -18.12
CA HIS A 146 -22.91 -21.49 -19.01
C HIS A 146 -24.23 -21.12 -18.32
N LEU A 147 -24.28 -21.20 -16.99
CA LEU A 147 -25.47 -20.82 -16.22
C LEU A 147 -25.61 -19.30 -16.13
N THR A 148 -24.49 -18.59 -15.99
CA THR A 148 -24.46 -17.12 -15.90
C THR A 148 -25.06 -16.48 -17.15
N SER A 149 -24.77 -17.00 -18.34
CA SER A 149 -25.34 -16.51 -19.61
C SER A 149 -26.84 -16.78 -19.80
N LEU A 150 -27.46 -17.57 -18.91
CA LEU A 150 -28.91 -17.85 -18.94
C LEU A 150 -29.69 -17.04 -17.90
N ILE A 151 -29.00 -16.37 -16.97
CA ILE A 151 -29.58 -15.61 -15.86
C ILE A 151 -29.47 -14.10 -16.11
N GLU A 152 -28.48 -13.66 -16.88
CA GLU A 152 -28.38 -12.30 -17.44
C GLU A 152 -29.28 -12.10 -18.67
#